data_AF-K6XH72-F1
#
_entry.id   AF-K6XH72-F1
#
_cell.length_a   1.000
_cell.length_b   1.000
_cell.length_c   1.000
_cell.angle_alpha   90.00
_cell.angle_beta   90.00
_cell.angle_gamma   90.00
#
_symmetry.space_group_name_H-M   'P 1'
#
loop_
_entity.id
_entity.type
_entity.pdbx_description
1 polymer ?
#
loop_
_entity_poly.entity_id
_entity_poly.type
_entity_poly.pdbx_seq_one_letter_code
_entity_poly.pdbx_strand_id
1 'polypeptide(L)'
;MEASFDVNGKEFKVDFSMLGSEKYYFNGVLLKKRRSFKFNDRLVFDTEEGKIEIAVSLSPKNWSTQAFINNELIVEELFPEFKQKIEDGKSSKGMGKSGMFKNVILWCILTIVFLMIFQWVK
;
A
#
# COMPACT_ATOMS: atom_id res chain seq x y z
N MET A 1 7.75 5.27 -4.82
CA MET A 1 8.73 4.86 -3.80
C MET A 1 9.57 3.80 -4.46
N GLU A 2 10.87 3.90 -4.34
CA GLU A 2 11.78 3.04 -5.09
C GLU A 2 12.68 2.30 -4.12
N ALA A 3 12.88 1.00 -4.38
CA ALA A 3 13.84 0.18 -3.69
C ALA A 3 14.61 -0.61 -4.74
N SER A 4 15.92 -0.72 -4.59
CA SER A 4 16.73 -1.62 -5.40
C SER A 4 17.68 -2.42 -4.54
N PHE A 5 18.02 -3.60 -5.03
CA PHE A 5 18.94 -4.52 -4.39
C PHE A 5 19.74 -5.27 -5.45
N ASP A 6 20.92 -5.74 -5.06
CA ASP A 6 21.80 -6.50 -5.94
C ASP A 6 21.36 -7.96 -6.02
N VAL A 7 21.38 -8.50 -7.24
CA VAL A 7 21.11 -9.89 -7.58
C VAL A 7 22.26 -10.38 -8.43
N ASN A 8 23.25 -11.01 -7.80
CA ASN A 8 24.45 -11.54 -8.47
C ASN A 8 25.16 -10.48 -9.35
N GLY A 9 25.28 -9.23 -8.88
CA GLY A 9 25.90 -8.13 -9.62
C GLY A 9 24.98 -7.43 -10.62
N LYS A 10 23.70 -7.80 -10.70
CA LYS A 10 22.67 -7.11 -11.50
C LYS A 10 21.66 -6.43 -10.58
N GLU A 11 21.29 -5.20 -10.92
CA GLU A 11 20.32 -4.45 -10.12
C GLU A 11 18.89 -4.99 -10.33
N PHE A 12 18.20 -5.34 -9.25
CA PHE A 12 16.75 -5.51 -9.26
C PHE A 12 16.10 -4.31 -8.59
N LYS A 13 15.19 -3.65 -9.32
CA LYS A 13 14.52 -2.41 -8.86
C LYS A 13 13.01 -2.58 -8.81
N VAL A 14 12.42 -2.10 -7.72
CA VAL A 14 10.98 -2.07 -7.47
C VAL A 14 10.54 -0.62 -7.32
N ASP A 15 9.60 -0.19 -8.16
CA ASP A 15 8.90 1.09 -8.04
C ASP A 15 7.45 0.81 -7.58
N PHE A 16 7.15 1.23 -6.35
CA PHE A 16 5.84 1.09 -5.72
C PHE A 16 5.22 2.45 -5.41
N SER A 17 3.95 2.63 -5.78
CA SER A 17 3.14 3.80 -5.46
C SER A 17 2.09 3.44 -4.41
N MET A 18 1.82 4.37 -3.47
CA MET A 18 0.75 4.22 -2.48
C MET A 18 -0.64 3.97 -3.11
N LEU A 19 -0.85 4.34 -4.37
CA LEU A 19 -2.08 4.07 -5.12
C LEU A 19 -2.14 2.65 -5.72
N GLY A 20 -1.24 1.77 -5.29
CA GLY A 20 -1.16 0.37 -5.69
C GLY A 20 -0.53 0.15 -7.06
N SER A 21 0.20 1.13 -7.62
CA SER A 21 0.94 0.92 -8.86
C SER A 21 2.30 0.31 -8.55
N GLU A 22 2.64 -0.78 -9.24
CA GLU A 22 3.86 -1.55 -8.99
C GLU A 22 4.57 -1.79 -10.32
N LYS A 23 5.88 -1.54 -10.34
CA LYS A 23 6.75 -1.84 -11.48
C LYS A 23 8.00 -2.54 -11.00
N TYR A 24 8.42 -3.54 -11.75
CA TYR A 24 9.56 -4.39 -11.44
C TYR A 24 10.53 -4.34 -12.60
N TYR A 25 11.78 -4.02 -12.31
CA TYR A 25 12.86 -3.92 -13.28
C TYR A 25 14.01 -4.82 -12.88
N PHE A 26 14.66 -5.42 -13.87
CA PHE A 26 15.89 -6.18 -13.70
C PHE A 26 16.93 -5.66 -14.69
N ASN A 27 18.06 -5.18 -14.17
CA ASN A 27 19.11 -4.52 -14.93
C ASN A 27 18.57 -3.41 -15.86
N GLY A 28 17.63 -2.60 -15.35
CA GLY A 28 16.96 -1.54 -16.10
C GLY A 28 15.83 -2.00 -17.05
N VAL A 29 15.66 -3.31 -17.28
CA VAL A 29 14.59 -3.85 -18.14
C VAL A 29 13.31 -4.03 -17.33
N LEU A 30 12.20 -3.46 -17.80
CA LEU A 30 10.89 -3.63 -17.16
C LEU A 30 10.40 -5.08 -17.33
N LEU A 31 10.37 -5.84 -16.24
CA LEU A 31 9.84 -7.21 -16.23
C LEU A 31 8.31 -7.21 -16.16
N LYS A 32 7.75 -6.36 -15.29
CA LYS A 32 6.31 -6.36 -15.04
C LYS A 32 5.84 -5.01 -14.52
N LYS A 33 4.66 -4.60 -14.98
CA LYS A 33 3.91 -3.46 -14.46
C LYS A 33 2.50 -3.92 -14.14
N ARG A 34 2.01 -3.57 -12.95
CA ARG A 34 0.63 -3.88 -12.55
C ARG A 34 0.08 -2.83 -11.61
N ARG A 35 -1.24 -2.85 -11.46
CA ARG A 35 -1.93 -2.14 -10.40
C ARG A 35 -2.58 -3.16 -9.47
N SER A 36 -2.14 -3.21 -8.22
CA SER A 36 -2.63 -4.14 -7.21
C SER A 36 -2.91 -3.39 -5.91
N PHE A 37 -4.08 -3.65 -5.33
CA PHE A 37 -4.42 -3.24 -3.95
C PHE A 37 -4.34 -4.43 -2.98
N LYS A 38 -3.68 -5.53 -3.39
CA LYS A 38 -3.61 -6.73 -2.57
C LYS A 38 -2.70 -6.49 -1.39
N PHE A 39 -3.24 -6.78 -0.22
CA PHE A 39 -2.54 -6.70 1.05
C PHE A 39 -1.59 -7.88 1.28
N ASN A 40 -1.80 -9.03 0.64
CA ASN A 40 -0.83 -10.12 0.67
C ASN A 40 -0.61 -10.61 -0.75
N ASP A 41 0.63 -10.68 -1.17
CA ASP A 41 0.97 -11.13 -2.52
C ASP A 41 2.37 -11.75 -2.57
N ARG A 42 2.54 -12.67 -3.50
CA ARG A 42 3.85 -13.27 -3.82
C ARG A 42 4.04 -13.21 -5.31
N LEU A 43 5.13 -12.57 -5.71
CA LEU A 43 5.51 -12.39 -7.10
C LEU A 43 6.78 -13.16 -7.36
N VAL A 44 6.74 -14.00 -8.38
CA VAL A 44 7.89 -14.77 -8.83
C VAL A 44 8.31 -14.26 -10.20
N PHE A 45 9.60 -14.08 -10.38
CA PHE A 45 10.25 -13.68 -11.62
C PHE A 45 11.36 -14.67 -11.94
N ASP A 46 11.27 -15.33 -13.09
CA ASP A 46 12.34 -16.17 -13.60
C ASP A 46 13.30 -15.28 -14.40
N THR A 47 14.56 -15.20 -13.95
CA THR A 47 15.62 -14.43 -14.61
C THR A 47 16.79 -15.34 -14.95
N GLU A 48 17.72 -14.85 -15.78
CA GLU A 48 18.96 -15.59 -16.10
C GLU A 48 19.82 -15.91 -14.87
N GLU A 49 19.74 -15.08 -13.82
CA GLU A 49 20.50 -15.25 -12.57
C GLU A 49 19.80 -16.16 -11.54
N GLY A 50 18.59 -16.61 -11.86
CA GLY A 50 17.78 -17.45 -10.99
C GLY A 50 16.39 -16.90 -10.74
N LYS A 51 15.72 -17.51 -9.77
CA LYS A 51 14.32 -17.25 -9.44
C LYS A 51 14.25 -16.20 -8.35
N ILE A 52 13.71 -15.03 -8.68
CA ILE A 52 13.52 -13.92 -7.75
C ILE A 52 12.07 -13.95 -7.27
N GLU A 53 11.85 -14.03 -5.96
CA GLU A 53 10.53 -13.97 -5.34
C GLU A 53 10.41 -12.74 -4.45
N ILE A 54 9.41 -11.90 -4.74
CA ILE A 54 9.04 -10.76 -3.90
C ILE A 54 7.78 -11.13 -3.12
N ALA A 55 7.90 -11.25 -1.81
CA ALA A 55 6.78 -11.49 -0.92
C ALA A 55 6.37 -10.20 -0.23
N VAL A 56 5.14 -9.79 -0.46
CA VAL A 56 4.53 -8.61 0.18
C VAL A 56 3.50 -9.10 1.17
N SER A 57 3.69 -8.76 2.44
CA SER A 57 2.76 -9.05 3.52
C SER A 57 2.37 -7.74 4.22
N LEU A 58 1.14 -7.33 3.99
CA LEU A 58 0.60 -6.04 4.38
C LEU A 58 -0.59 -6.34 5.27
N SER A 59 -0.48 -6.01 6.55
CA SER A 59 -1.56 -6.15 7.51
C SER A 59 -1.72 -4.85 8.29
N PRO A 60 -2.91 -4.59 8.85
CA PRO A 60 -3.12 -3.42 9.71
C PRO A 60 -2.15 -3.36 10.92
N LYS A 61 -1.54 -4.50 11.27
CA LYS A 61 -0.60 -4.63 12.39
C LYS A 61 0.86 -4.65 11.95
N ASN A 62 1.20 -5.24 10.82
CA ASN A 62 2.59 -5.38 10.36
C ASN A 62 2.65 -5.16 8.85
N TRP A 63 3.66 -4.39 8.41
CA TRP A 63 4.09 -4.31 7.02
C TRP A 63 5.41 -5.07 6.88
N SER A 64 5.52 -5.95 5.89
CA SER A 64 6.75 -6.64 5.53
C SER A 64 6.86 -6.83 4.02
N THR A 65 7.99 -6.41 3.45
CA THR A 65 8.31 -6.58 2.02
C THR A 65 9.64 -7.31 1.87
N GLN A 66 9.57 -8.61 1.68
CA GLN A 66 10.75 -9.48 1.61
C GLN A 66 11.11 -9.80 0.17
N ALA A 67 12.40 -9.88 -0.12
CA ALA A 67 12.92 -10.39 -1.39
C ALA A 67 13.74 -11.66 -1.18
N PHE A 68 13.44 -12.68 -1.97
CA PHE A 68 14.11 -13.96 -1.98
C PHE A 68 14.75 -14.21 -3.34
N ILE A 69 15.91 -14.84 -3.36
CA ILE A 69 16.59 -15.30 -4.58
C ILE A 69 16.86 -16.79 -4.39
N ASN A 70 16.34 -17.63 -5.30
CA ASN A 70 16.47 -19.08 -5.21
C ASN A 70 16.02 -19.65 -3.84
N ASN A 71 14.94 -19.07 -3.29
CA ASN A 71 14.41 -19.33 -1.93
C ASN A 71 15.26 -18.86 -0.75
N GLU A 72 16.40 -18.20 -0.98
CA GLU A 72 17.18 -17.57 0.09
C GLU A 72 16.73 -16.13 0.30
N LEU A 73 16.55 -15.72 1.56
CA LEU A 73 16.16 -14.35 1.91
C LEU A 73 17.37 -13.42 1.75
N ILE A 74 17.26 -12.45 0.84
CA ILE A 74 18.35 -11.50 0.55
C ILE A 74 18.02 -10.12 1.11
N VAL A 75 16.75 -9.74 1.11
CA VAL A 75 16.29 -8.46 1.67
C VAL A 75 15.13 -8.72 2.62
N GLU A 76 15.33 -8.39 3.89
CA GLU A 76 14.28 -8.51 4.91
C GLU A 76 13.17 -7.48 4.75
N GLU A 77 13.51 -6.25 4.35
CA GLU A 77 12.55 -5.17 4.15
C GLU A 77 12.98 -4.23 3.02
N LEU A 78 12.25 -4.25 1.90
CA LEU A 78 12.51 -3.36 0.76
C LEU A 78 12.15 -1.90 1.05
N PHE A 79 11.19 -1.64 1.95
CA PHE A 79 10.68 -0.29 2.22
C PHE A 79 10.67 0.04 3.73
N PRO A 80 11.85 0.13 4.38
CA PRO A 80 11.94 0.33 5.82
C PRO A 80 11.33 1.66 6.29
N GLU A 81 11.53 2.74 5.54
CA GLU A 81 10.92 4.05 5.85
C GLU A 81 9.40 4.01 5.83
N PHE A 82 8.82 3.15 4.99
CA PHE A 82 7.38 3.03 4.87
C PHE A 82 6.78 2.27 6.05
N LYS A 83 7.46 1.20 6.47
CA LYS A 83 7.13 0.47 7.69
C LYS A 83 7.13 1.40 8.90
N GLN A 84 8.15 2.23 9.04
CA GLN A 84 8.25 3.20 10.12
C GLN A 84 7.09 4.21 10.11
N LYS A 85 6.73 4.77 8.94
CA LYS A 85 5.57 5.67 8.82
C LYS A 85 4.24 5.03 9.21
N ILE A 86 4.05 3.73 8.95
CA ILE A 86 2.84 3.00 9.36
C ILE A 86 2.84 2.73 10.86
N GLU A 87 3.99 2.37 11.42
CA GLU A 87 4.14 2.15 12.86
C GLU A 87 3.94 3.47 13.63
N ASP A 88 4.55 4.56 13.16
CA ASP A 88 4.38 5.91 13.72
C ASP A 88 2.94 6.42 13.56
N GLY A 89 2.31 6.17 12.41
CA GLY A 89 0.91 6.53 12.14
C GLY A 89 -0.11 5.80 13.02
N LYS A 90 0.24 4.67 13.66
CA LYS A 90 -0.62 4.06 14.68
C LYS A 90 -0.64 4.85 15.99
N SER A 91 0.43 5.55 16.33
CA SER A 91 0.49 6.34 17.57
C SER A 91 -0.44 7.57 17.53
N SER A 92 -0.78 8.08 16.34
CA SER A 92 -1.66 9.26 16.19
C SER A 92 -3.14 8.92 15.99
N LYS A 93 -3.51 7.63 15.84
CA LYS A 93 -4.91 7.21 15.64
C LYS A 93 -5.69 7.07 16.95
N GLY A 94 -5.45 8.01 17.87
CA GLY A 94 -6.32 8.35 18.99
C GLY A 94 -7.08 9.65 18.76
N MET A 95 -7.29 10.10 17.51
CA MET A 95 -8.01 11.35 17.24
C MET A 95 -9.53 11.11 17.15
N GLY A 96 -10.18 11.41 18.28
CA GLY A 96 -11.62 11.41 18.59
C GLY A 96 -12.63 11.30 17.44
N LYS A 97 -13.28 10.13 17.36
CA LYS A 97 -14.54 9.87 16.63
C LYS A 97 -15.77 10.65 17.16
N SER A 98 -15.60 11.57 18.11
CA SER A 98 -16.71 12.24 18.80
C SER A 98 -17.23 13.50 18.05
N GLY A 99 -16.39 14.14 17.22
CA GLY A 99 -16.75 15.42 16.59
C GLY A 99 -17.53 15.33 15.27
N MET A 100 -17.15 14.41 14.37
CA MET A 100 -17.72 14.38 13.01
C MET A 100 -19.16 13.86 12.95
N PHE A 101 -19.55 12.92 13.83
CA PHE A 101 -20.91 12.37 13.81
C PHE A 101 -21.99 13.41 14.13
N LYS A 102 -21.69 14.38 15.00
CA LYS A 102 -22.66 15.46 15.34
C LYS A 102 -22.95 16.35 14.14
N ASN A 103 -21.93 16.71 13.36
CA ASN A 103 -22.11 17.55 12.17
C ASN A 103 -22.86 16.82 11.04
N VAL A 104 -22.63 15.52 10.88
CA VAL A 104 -23.36 14.71 9.88
C VAL A 104 -24.83 14.58 10.27
N ILE A 105 -25.14 14.29 11.53
CA ILE A 105 -26.53 14.20 12.03
C ILE A 105 -27.25 15.54 11.88
N LEU A 106 -26.59 16.65 12.21
CA LEU A 106 -27.17 17.99 12.05
C LEU A 106 -27.50 18.29 10.58
N TRP A 107 -26.61 17.96 9.65
CA TRP A 107 -26.85 18.12 8.21
C TRP A 107 -27.99 17.25 7.68
N CYS A 108 -28.11 16.01 8.16
CA CYS A 108 -29.22 15.13 7.82
C CYS A 108 -30.56 15.70 8.30
N ILE A 109 -30.63 16.23 9.52
CA ILE A 109 -31.85 16.85 10.05
C ILE A 109 -32.22 18.09 9.22
N LEU A 110 -31.24 18.93 8.89
CA LEU A 110 -31.46 20.18 8.15
C LEU A 110 -31.97 19.92 6.71
N THR A 111 -31.43 18.90 6.05
CA THR A 111 -31.88 18.48 4.72
C THR A 111 -33.29 17.87 4.74
N ILE A 112 -33.64 17.08 5.76
CA ILE A 112 -35.00 16.53 5.92
C ILE A 112 -36.02 17.66 6.13
N VAL A 113 -35.73 18.63 6.99
CA VAL A 113 -36.63 19.78 7.23
C VAL A 113 -36.79 20.61 5.96
N PHE A 114 -35.70 20.88 5.23
CA PHE A 114 -35.75 21.59 3.96
C PHE A 114 -36.64 20.88 2.93
N LEU A 115 -36.52 19.56 2.80
CA LEU A 115 -37.35 18.77 1.88
C LEU A 115 -38.83 18.75 2.29
N MET A 116 -39.15 18.66 3.59
CA MET A 116 -40.54 18.72 4.06
C MET A 116 -41.20 20.06 3.76
N ILE A 117 -40.50 21.17 3.98
CA ILE A 117 -41.01 22.51 3.65
C ILE A 117 -41.24 22.63 2.15
N PHE A 118 -40.31 22.12 1.33
CA PHE A 118 -40.43 22.19 -0.13
C PHE A 118 -41.61 21.37 -0.68
N GLN A 119 -42.01 20.28 0.00
CA GLN A 119 -43.19 19.51 -0.37
C GLN A 119 -44.51 20.19 0.02
N TRP A 120 -44.51 21.09 0.99
CA TRP A 120 -45.70 21.86 1.40
C TRP A 120 -45.88 23.17 0.63
N VAL A 121 -44.84 23.66 -0.05
CA VAL A 121 -44.85 24.90 -0.86
C VAL A 121 -45.28 24.63 -2.32
N LYS A 122 -45.61 23.38 -2.66
CA LYS A 122 -46.14 22.99 -3.98
C LYS A 122 -47.62 22.64 -3.89
#